data_AF-A0A0J9WC74-F1
#
_entry.id   AF-A0A0J9WC74-F1
#
_cell.length_a   1.000
_cell.length_b   1.000
_cell.length_c   1.000
_cell.angle_alpha   90.00
_cell.angle_beta   90.00
_cell.angle_gamma   90.00
#
_symmetry.space_group_name_H-M   'P 1'
#
loop_
_entity.id
_entity.type
_entity.pdbx_description
1 polymer ?
#
loop_
_entity_poly.entity_id
_entity_poly.type
_entity_poly.pdbx_seq_one_letter_code
_entity_poly.pdbx_strand_id
1 'polypeptide(L)'
;MASTQSEPRYLNYNDYKILKIKFNPEWKTDFDQKKFESVINNTLKSDEISKYNDIFKEIFRHISNHNVFINYDVNNACNYISYILPKVVENKGGIKYNQDTFNTTKRFVEEFKKKDGYSNKSCESRMVYIDSNIYEKMKHLYELYDKYYEYINTKYWRNDTDKCNTIGLAMNNHNMIIKYHQDDEDLKNENENEKENEKENKNENKNN
;
A
#
# COMPACT_ATOMS: atom_id res chain seq x y z
N MET A 1 6.46 -18.65 -20.93
CA MET A 1 5.56 -17.48 -20.99
C MET A 1 5.66 -16.77 -19.65
N ALA A 2 6.31 -15.61 -19.60
CA ALA A 2 6.41 -14.84 -18.37
C ALA A 2 5.01 -14.33 -18.02
N SER A 3 4.47 -14.79 -16.89
CA SER A 3 3.29 -14.21 -16.27
C SER A 3 3.64 -12.76 -15.94
N THR A 4 3.16 -11.80 -16.74
CA THR A 4 3.27 -10.37 -16.44
C THR A 4 2.54 -10.12 -15.12
N GLN A 5 3.29 -10.07 -14.03
CA GLN A 5 2.78 -9.71 -12.73
C GLN A 5 2.15 -8.31 -12.86
N SER A 6 0.94 -8.13 -12.31
CA SER A 6 0.33 -6.80 -12.27
C SER A 6 1.31 -5.82 -11.60
N GLU A 7 1.52 -4.67 -12.22
CA GLU A 7 2.33 -3.61 -11.64
C GLU A 7 1.67 -3.06 -10.37
N PRO A 8 2.45 -2.67 -9.36
CA PRO A 8 1.92 -1.99 -8.18
C PRO A 8 1.20 -0.70 -8.55
N ARG A 9 -0.03 -0.53 -8.06
CA ARG A 9 -0.84 0.67 -8.30
C ARG A 9 -0.97 1.50 -7.03
N TYR A 10 -0.86 2.80 -7.19
CA TYR A 10 -1.10 3.77 -6.12
C TYR A 10 -2.60 3.98 -5.92
N LEU A 11 -3.05 3.90 -4.66
CA LEU A 11 -4.40 4.27 -4.29
C LEU A 11 -4.52 5.79 -4.30
N ASN A 12 -5.65 6.31 -4.80
CA ASN A 12 -5.97 7.72 -4.58
C ASN A 12 -6.29 7.96 -3.09
N TYR A 13 -6.33 9.23 -2.69
CA TYR A 13 -6.61 9.63 -1.31
C TYR A 13 -7.87 9.00 -0.72
N ASN A 14 -8.98 9.00 -1.47
CA ASN A 14 -10.27 8.52 -0.98
C ASN A 14 -10.26 7.01 -0.74
N ASP A 15 -9.74 6.24 -1.70
CA ASP A 15 -9.64 4.80 -1.60
C ASP A 15 -8.69 4.39 -0.47
N TYR A 16 -7.50 5.00 -0.41
CA TYR A 16 -6.55 4.75 0.67
C TYR A 16 -7.18 5.01 2.04
N LYS A 17 -7.77 6.19 2.23
CA LYS A 17 -8.39 6.61 3.49
C LYS A 17 -9.48 5.62 3.92
N ILE A 18 -10.39 5.27 3.02
CA ILE A 18 -11.51 4.38 3.33
C ILE A 18 -11.01 2.99 3.67
N LEU A 19 -10.11 2.42 2.86
CA LEU A 19 -9.55 1.08 3.09
C LEU A 19 -8.76 1.04 4.38
N LYS A 20 -7.94 2.05 4.68
CA LYS A 20 -7.21 2.16 5.94
C LYS A 20 -8.15 2.07 7.15
N ILE A 21 -9.22 2.85 7.15
CA ILE A 21 -10.22 2.87 8.23
C ILE A 21 -10.93 1.52 8.35
N LYS A 22 -11.37 0.95 7.21
CA LYS A 22 -12.17 -0.28 7.23
C LYS A 22 -11.35 -1.52 7.56
N PHE A 23 -10.08 -1.55 7.18
CA PHE A 23 -9.16 -2.61 7.58
C PHE A 23 -8.59 -2.44 8.97
N ASN A 24 -8.65 -1.24 9.57
CA ASN A 24 -8.14 -0.99 10.93
C ASN A 24 -9.22 -0.33 11.79
N PRO A 25 -10.34 -1.02 12.04
CA PRO A 25 -11.40 -0.50 12.88
C PRO A 25 -10.91 -0.35 14.34
N GLU A 26 -11.47 0.62 15.06
CA GLU A 26 -11.18 0.84 16.48
C GLU A 26 -11.77 -0.26 17.38
N TRP A 27 -12.80 -0.98 16.91
CA TRP A 27 -13.40 -2.08 17.64
C TRP A 27 -12.69 -3.41 17.36
N LYS A 28 -12.78 -4.33 18.32
CA LYS A 28 -12.25 -5.69 18.17
C LYS A 28 -13.02 -6.43 17.08
N THR A 29 -12.30 -6.96 16.10
CA THR A 29 -12.84 -7.88 15.10
C THR A 29 -12.72 -9.31 15.61
N ASP A 30 -13.74 -10.13 15.37
CA ASP A 30 -13.66 -11.56 15.66
C ASP A 30 -12.57 -12.23 14.82
N PHE A 31 -11.78 -13.09 15.47
CA PHE A 31 -10.71 -13.84 14.83
C PHE A 31 -11.06 -15.33 14.85
N ASP A 32 -11.32 -15.90 13.68
CA ASP A 32 -11.59 -17.33 13.55
C ASP A 32 -10.30 -18.14 13.67
N GLN A 33 -9.93 -18.45 14.91
CA GLN A 33 -8.71 -19.20 15.26
C GLN A 33 -8.66 -20.57 14.55
N LYS A 34 -9.79 -21.29 14.49
CA LYS A 34 -9.84 -22.63 13.88
C LYS A 34 -9.60 -22.58 12.39
N LYS A 35 -10.20 -21.59 11.71
CA LYS A 35 -9.97 -21.38 10.27
C LYS A 35 -8.54 -20.92 10.01
N PHE A 36 -8.01 -19.99 10.81
CA PHE A 36 -6.62 -19.55 10.70
C PHE A 36 -5.64 -20.73 10.84
N GLU A 37 -5.76 -21.53 11.89
CA GLU A 37 -4.93 -22.72 12.14
C GLU A 37 -5.02 -23.72 10.98
N SER A 38 -6.23 -23.97 10.46
CA SER A 38 -6.42 -24.83 9.29
C SER A 38 -5.70 -24.30 8.04
N VAL A 39 -5.72 -22.98 7.79
CA VAL A 39 -5.10 -22.39 6.62
C VAL A 39 -3.57 -22.38 6.75
N ILE A 40 -3.03 -21.96 7.91
CA ILE A 40 -1.58 -21.89 8.11
C ILE A 40 -0.92 -23.28 8.08
N ASN A 41 -1.56 -24.29 8.69
CA ASN A 41 -1.07 -25.68 8.68
C ASN A 41 -1.10 -26.32 7.28
N ASN A 42 -2.01 -25.87 6.40
CA ASN A 42 -2.04 -26.30 5.00
C ASN A 42 -1.06 -25.52 4.11
N THR A 43 -0.55 -24.38 4.58
CA THR A 43 0.35 -23.52 3.81
C THR A 43 1.83 -23.80 4.09
N LEU A 44 2.17 -24.08 5.35
CA LEU A 44 3.54 -24.14 5.86
C LEU A 44 3.83 -25.44 6.59
N LYS A 45 5.11 -25.83 6.62
CA LYS A 45 5.60 -26.89 7.50
C LYS A 45 5.66 -26.39 8.94
N SER A 46 5.57 -27.32 9.89
CA SER A 46 5.54 -27.01 11.34
C SER A 46 6.69 -26.11 11.81
N ASP A 47 7.90 -26.30 11.27
CA ASP A 47 9.10 -25.53 11.58
C ASP A 47 9.12 -24.11 10.98
N GLU A 48 8.26 -23.82 10.00
CA GLU A 48 8.12 -22.50 9.38
C GLU A 48 6.99 -21.68 10.01
N ILE A 49 5.98 -22.33 10.61
CA ILE A 49 4.80 -21.67 11.19
C ILE A 49 5.20 -20.58 12.17
N SER A 50 6.15 -20.87 13.08
CA SER A 50 6.59 -19.91 14.09
C SER A 50 7.12 -18.60 13.50
N LYS A 51 7.77 -18.66 12.32
CA LYS A 51 8.34 -17.49 11.63
C LYS A 51 7.27 -16.61 10.99
N TYR A 52 6.18 -17.21 10.52
CA TYR A 52 5.13 -16.54 9.76
C TYR A 52 3.86 -16.26 10.56
N ASN A 53 3.70 -16.85 11.76
CA ASN A 53 2.46 -16.84 12.52
C ASN A 53 1.88 -15.42 12.70
N ASP A 54 2.68 -14.47 13.17
CA ASP A 54 2.19 -13.12 13.47
C ASP A 54 2.00 -12.27 12.21
N ILE A 55 2.77 -12.53 11.15
CA ILE A 55 2.58 -11.96 9.82
C ILE A 55 1.25 -12.44 9.25
N PHE A 56 1.02 -13.75 9.26
CA PHE A 56 -0.18 -14.37 8.69
C PHE A 56 -1.43 -14.07 9.51
N LYS A 57 -1.36 -13.91 10.83
CA LYS A 57 -2.48 -13.40 11.63
C LYS A 57 -2.93 -12.01 11.15
N GLU A 58 -1.98 -11.13 10.86
CA GLU A 58 -2.28 -9.79 10.37
C GLU A 58 -2.92 -9.85 8.98
N ILE A 59 -2.35 -10.64 8.06
CA ILE A 59 -2.90 -10.81 6.71
C ILE A 59 -4.28 -11.47 6.76
N PHE A 60 -4.44 -12.51 7.59
CA PHE A 60 -5.72 -13.21 7.79
C PHE A 60 -6.82 -12.27 8.25
N ARG A 61 -6.53 -11.37 9.21
CA ARG A 61 -7.47 -10.36 9.70
C ARG A 61 -7.97 -9.44 8.58
N HIS A 62 -7.09 -9.08 7.63
CA HIS A 62 -7.47 -8.25 6.49
C HIS A 62 -8.31 -9.03 5.47
N ILE A 63 -7.84 -10.18 5.00
CA ILE A 63 -8.53 -10.97 3.96
C ILE A 63 -9.85 -11.57 4.46
N SER A 64 -10.01 -11.77 5.78
CA SER A 64 -11.26 -12.24 6.39
C SER A 64 -12.30 -11.14 6.59
N ASN A 65 -11.98 -9.87 6.28
CA ASN A 65 -12.95 -8.78 6.35
C ASN A 65 -13.82 -8.75 5.08
N HIS A 66 -14.77 -9.67 4.98
CA HIS A 66 -15.61 -9.84 3.79
C HIS A 66 -16.39 -8.57 3.43
N ASN A 67 -16.76 -7.78 4.45
CA ASN A 67 -17.46 -6.53 4.24
C ASN A 67 -16.65 -5.54 3.39
N VAL A 68 -15.31 -5.56 3.47
CA VAL A 68 -14.49 -4.73 2.59
C VAL A 68 -14.59 -5.19 1.14
N PHE A 69 -14.47 -6.50 0.90
CA PHE A 69 -14.52 -7.07 -0.46
C PHE A 69 -15.91 -7.06 -1.10
N ILE A 70 -16.96 -6.91 -0.30
CA ILE A 70 -18.34 -6.74 -0.78
C ILE A 70 -18.59 -5.30 -1.21
N ASN A 71 -18.16 -4.31 -0.42
CA ASN A 71 -18.56 -2.92 -0.58
C ASN A 71 -17.54 -2.03 -1.32
N TYR A 72 -16.31 -2.49 -1.50
CA TYR A 72 -15.24 -1.70 -2.13
C TYR A 72 -14.60 -2.45 -3.30
N ASP A 73 -13.84 -1.71 -4.12
CA ASP A 73 -13.10 -2.31 -5.23
C ASP A 73 -12.08 -3.32 -4.72
N VAL A 74 -12.14 -4.53 -5.27
CA VAL A 74 -11.34 -5.67 -4.84
C VAL A 74 -9.86 -5.45 -5.18
N ASN A 75 -9.56 -4.84 -6.32
CA ASN A 75 -8.17 -4.57 -6.70
C ASN A 75 -7.57 -3.54 -5.74
N ASN A 76 -8.30 -2.49 -5.41
CA ASN A 76 -7.86 -1.50 -4.43
C ASN A 76 -7.65 -2.11 -3.04
N ALA A 77 -8.58 -2.96 -2.58
CA ALA A 77 -8.45 -3.68 -1.33
C ALA A 77 -7.20 -4.59 -1.29
N CYS A 78 -6.93 -5.33 -2.37
CA CYS A 78 -5.76 -6.20 -2.47
C CYS A 78 -4.45 -5.42 -2.67
N ASN A 79 -4.48 -4.27 -3.33
CA ASN A 79 -3.35 -3.33 -3.43
C ASN A 79 -3.01 -2.76 -2.05
N TYR A 80 -4.01 -2.40 -1.25
CA TYR A 80 -3.80 -1.98 0.14
C TYR A 80 -3.12 -3.09 0.96
N ILE A 81 -3.61 -4.33 0.84
CA ILE A 81 -3.01 -5.49 1.53
C ILE A 81 -1.57 -5.75 1.06
N SER A 82 -1.30 -5.56 -0.24
CA SER A 82 0.05 -5.66 -0.78
C SER A 82 0.96 -4.59 -0.17
N TYR A 83 0.50 -3.34 -0.08
CA TYR A 83 1.25 -2.22 0.51
C TYR A 83 1.61 -2.44 1.98
N ILE A 84 0.69 -2.96 2.79
CA ILE A 84 0.96 -3.18 4.22
C ILE A 84 1.91 -4.36 4.47
N LEU A 85 2.03 -5.31 3.53
CA LEU A 85 2.77 -6.55 3.76
C LEU A 85 4.26 -6.33 4.09
N PRO A 86 5.05 -5.54 3.34
CA PRO A 86 6.43 -5.22 3.71
C PRO A 86 6.54 -4.70 5.16
N LYS A 87 5.69 -3.74 5.51
CA LYS A 87 5.62 -3.16 6.87
C LYS A 87 5.31 -4.20 7.94
N VAL A 88 4.38 -5.11 7.67
CA VAL A 88 4.00 -6.17 8.61
C VAL A 88 5.16 -7.15 8.81
N VAL A 89 5.84 -7.54 7.73
CA VAL A 89 6.98 -8.46 7.79
C VAL A 89 8.12 -7.85 8.60
N GLU A 90 8.50 -6.59 8.31
CA GLU A 90 9.59 -5.90 9.00
C GLU A 90 9.28 -5.66 10.49
N ASN A 91 8.03 -5.33 10.84
CA ASN A 91 7.65 -5.05 12.23
C ASN A 91 7.43 -6.31 13.07
N LYS A 92 7.00 -7.42 12.46
CA LYS A 92 6.53 -8.61 13.18
C LYS A 92 7.45 -9.83 13.06
N GLY A 93 8.52 -9.79 12.27
CA GLY A 93 9.29 -11.00 11.96
C GLY A 93 10.79 -10.82 11.90
N GLY A 94 11.52 -11.78 12.48
CA GLY A 94 12.94 -12.02 12.24
C GLY A 94 13.24 -12.58 10.83
N ILE A 95 12.47 -12.15 9.82
CA ILE A 95 12.64 -12.48 8.40
C ILE A 95 12.54 -11.22 7.56
N LYS A 96 13.29 -11.18 6.45
CA LYS A 96 13.32 -10.03 5.54
C LYS A 96 12.20 -10.13 4.51
N TYR A 97 11.51 -9.02 4.22
CA TYR A 97 10.59 -8.97 3.10
C TYR A 97 11.34 -9.09 1.77
N ASN A 98 11.00 -10.12 1.00
CA ASN A 98 11.55 -10.41 -0.32
C ASN A 98 10.51 -11.20 -1.16
N GLN A 99 10.88 -11.58 -2.39
CA GLN A 99 10.00 -12.33 -3.29
C GLN A 99 9.54 -13.67 -2.67
N ASP A 100 10.38 -14.35 -1.89
CA ASP A 100 10.04 -15.63 -1.26
C ASP A 100 9.00 -15.46 -0.15
N THR A 101 9.16 -14.45 0.70
CA THR A 101 8.17 -14.08 1.71
C THR A 101 6.86 -13.68 1.05
N PHE A 102 6.89 -12.88 -0.02
CA PHE A 102 5.70 -12.51 -0.78
C PHE A 102 5.00 -13.73 -1.38
N ASN A 103 5.73 -14.60 -2.08
CA ASN A 103 5.20 -15.84 -2.65
C ASN A 103 4.60 -16.75 -1.58
N THR A 104 5.24 -16.81 -0.40
CA THR A 104 4.75 -17.58 0.74
C THR A 104 3.44 -17.00 1.30
N THR A 105 3.34 -15.68 1.43
CA THR A 105 2.07 -15.02 1.77
C THR A 105 1.00 -15.24 0.70
N LYS A 106 1.37 -15.24 -0.59
CA LYS A 106 0.42 -15.50 -1.68
C LYS A 106 -0.20 -16.90 -1.56
N ARG A 107 0.63 -17.94 -1.31
CA ARG A 107 0.13 -19.31 -1.02
C ARG A 107 -0.82 -19.34 0.17
N PHE A 108 -0.52 -18.59 1.23
CA PHE A 108 -1.42 -18.48 2.39
C PHE A 108 -2.80 -17.91 2.01
N VAL A 109 -2.83 -16.88 1.18
CA VAL A 109 -4.08 -16.27 0.68
C VAL A 109 -4.82 -17.24 -0.27
N GLU A 110 -4.10 -18.02 -1.07
CA GLU A 110 -4.68 -19.08 -1.91
C GLU A 110 -5.36 -20.17 -1.06
N GLU A 111 -4.68 -20.65 0.00
CA GLU A 111 -5.26 -21.63 0.93
C GLU A 111 -6.45 -21.06 1.71
N PHE A 112 -6.38 -19.78 2.10
CA PHE A 112 -7.52 -19.08 2.70
C PHE A 112 -8.73 -19.12 1.79
N LYS A 113 -8.57 -18.78 0.50
CA LYS A 113 -9.65 -18.81 -0.49
C LYS A 113 -10.28 -20.20 -0.60
N LYS A 114 -9.46 -21.25 -0.70
CA LYS A 114 -9.93 -22.64 -0.76
C LYS A 114 -10.77 -23.01 0.45
N LYS A 115 -10.34 -22.56 1.64
CA LYS A 115 -11.02 -22.84 2.91
C LYS A 115 -12.30 -22.02 3.10
N ASP A 116 -12.29 -20.76 2.68
CA ASP A 116 -13.40 -19.83 2.86
C ASP A 116 -14.59 -20.12 1.95
N GLY A 117 -14.34 -20.69 0.77
CA GLY A 117 -15.41 -21.07 -0.17
C GLY A 117 -16.10 -19.89 -0.86
N TYR A 118 -15.68 -18.64 -0.60
CA TYR A 118 -16.22 -17.44 -1.24
C TYR A 118 -15.60 -17.26 -2.63
N SER A 119 -16.45 -17.33 -3.68
CA SER A 119 -16.00 -17.77 -5.00
C SER A 119 -15.43 -16.72 -5.95
N ASN A 120 -15.33 -15.42 -5.64
CA ASN A 120 -15.00 -14.48 -6.73
C ASN A 120 -14.16 -13.22 -6.45
N LYS A 121 -13.75 -12.94 -5.20
CA LYS A 121 -13.17 -11.62 -4.87
C LYS A 121 -12.00 -11.66 -3.87
N SER A 122 -11.12 -12.65 -4.00
CA SER A 122 -9.96 -12.79 -3.12
C SER A 122 -8.68 -12.20 -3.74
N CYS A 123 -7.66 -12.03 -2.89
CA CYS A 123 -6.43 -11.31 -3.23
C CYS A 123 -5.33 -12.18 -3.84
N GLU A 124 -5.50 -13.49 -3.94
CA GLU A 124 -4.47 -14.41 -4.43
C GLU A 124 -3.95 -14.06 -5.83
N SER A 125 -4.83 -13.63 -6.72
CA SER A 125 -4.48 -13.26 -8.09
C SER A 125 -4.21 -11.76 -8.28
N ARG A 126 -4.47 -10.96 -7.24
CA ARG A 126 -4.44 -9.48 -7.29
C ARG A 126 -3.34 -8.87 -6.43
N MET A 127 -2.77 -9.64 -5.51
CA MET A 127 -1.61 -9.20 -4.75
C MET A 127 -0.41 -9.01 -5.67
N VAL A 128 0.34 -7.96 -5.39
CA VAL A 128 1.51 -7.55 -6.14
C VAL A 128 2.70 -7.48 -5.19
N TYR A 129 3.86 -7.96 -5.66
CA TYR A 129 5.11 -7.75 -4.95
C TYR A 129 5.44 -6.26 -4.95
N ILE A 130 5.81 -5.72 -3.79
CA ILE A 130 6.16 -4.32 -3.62
C ILE A 130 7.58 -4.28 -3.06
N ASP A 131 8.56 -4.14 -3.95
CA ASP A 131 9.96 -4.01 -3.53
C ASP A 131 10.17 -2.74 -2.68
N SER A 132 11.37 -2.60 -2.12
CA SER A 132 11.71 -1.49 -1.22
C SER A 132 11.57 -0.11 -1.87
N ASN A 133 11.85 0.03 -3.18
CA ASN A 133 11.76 1.31 -3.86
C ASN A 133 10.29 1.73 -4.03
N ILE A 134 9.45 0.81 -4.50
CA ILE A 134 8.00 1.04 -4.65
C ILE A 134 7.36 1.26 -3.28
N TYR A 135 7.79 0.51 -2.27
CA TYR A 135 7.30 0.66 -0.90
C TYR A 135 7.55 2.06 -0.36
N GLU A 136 8.77 2.61 -0.49
CA GLU A 136 9.08 3.95 -0.01
C GLU A 136 8.28 5.03 -0.74
N LYS A 137 8.09 4.90 -2.07
CA LYS A 137 7.21 5.80 -2.84
C LYS A 137 5.77 5.77 -2.29
N MET A 138 5.19 4.59 -2.12
CA MET A 138 3.83 4.43 -1.58
C MET A 138 3.71 4.94 -0.15
N LYS A 139 4.71 4.67 0.70
CA LYS A 139 4.76 5.10 2.09
C LYS A 139 4.72 6.62 2.20
N HIS A 140 5.55 7.35 1.45
CA HIS A 140 5.52 8.81 1.49
C HIS A 140 4.20 9.39 0.96
N LEU A 141 3.64 8.82 -0.10
CA LEU A 141 2.33 9.22 -0.62
C LEU A 141 1.23 9.06 0.42
N TYR A 142 1.20 7.90 1.08
CA TYR A 142 0.17 7.58 2.07
C TYR A 142 0.37 8.30 3.39
N GLU A 143 1.60 8.60 3.80
CA GLU A 143 1.89 9.49 4.93
C GLU A 143 1.47 10.94 4.63
N LEU A 144 1.64 11.42 3.39
CA LEU A 144 1.07 12.70 2.95
C LEU A 144 -0.46 12.70 3.08
N TYR A 145 -1.13 11.65 2.63
CA TYR A 145 -2.58 11.50 2.77
C TYR A 145 -3.02 11.49 4.24
N ASP A 146 -2.28 10.81 5.11
CA ASP A 146 -2.54 10.78 6.54
C ASP A 146 -2.42 12.17 7.16
N LYS A 147 -1.38 12.93 6.80
CA LYS A 147 -1.19 14.30 7.29
C LYS A 147 -2.25 15.25 6.76
N TYR A 148 -2.66 15.10 5.51
CA TYR A 148 -3.79 15.84 4.96
C TYR A 148 -5.09 15.52 5.71
N TYR A 149 -5.36 14.24 5.99
CA TYR A 149 -6.52 13.83 6.80
C TYR A 149 -6.46 14.39 8.22
N GLU A 150 -5.31 14.33 8.87
CA GLU A 150 -5.09 14.90 10.21
C GLU A 150 -5.35 16.41 10.21
N TYR A 151 -4.85 17.13 9.22
CA TYR A 151 -5.03 18.57 9.08
C TYR A 151 -6.51 18.96 8.96
N ILE A 152 -7.26 18.33 8.05
CA ILE A 152 -8.68 18.68 7.82
C ILE A 152 -9.61 18.24 8.95
N ASN A 153 -9.23 17.24 9.75
CA ASN A 153 -10.04 16.74 10.88
C ASN A 153 -9.59 17.28 12.24
N THR A 154 -8.50 18.04 12.28
CA THR A 154 -8.04 18.71 13.50
C THR A 154 -9.03 19.80 13.89
N LYS A 155 -9.64 19.66 15.07
CA LYS A 155 -10.62 20.62 15.58
C LYS A 155 -10.00 22.01 15.71
N TYR A 156 -10.81 23.04 15.52
CA TYR A 156 -10.39 24.45 15.52
C TYR A 156 -9.62 24.89 16.77
N TRP A 157 -9.90 24.27 17.94
CA TRP A 157 -9.31 24.59 19.23
C TRP A 157 -7.95 23.93 19.51
N ARG A 158 -7.42 23.11 18.59
CA ARG A 158 -6.03 22.66 18.65
C ARG A 158 -5.09 23.83 18.32
N ASN A 159 -4.02 23.95 19.10
CA ASN A 159 -3.01 25.01 18.99
C ASN A 159 -2.45 25.07 17.55
N ASP A 160 -2.28 26.27 17.01
CA ASP A 160 -1.76 26.50 15.67
C ASP A 160 -0.38 25.85 15.45
N THR A 161 0.40 25.65 16.52
CA THR A 161 1.64 24.86 16.49
C THR A 161 1.42 23.44 15.93
N ASP A 162 0.36 22.74 16.35
CA ASP A 162 0.09 21.36 15.89
C ASP A 162 -0.29 21.33 14.41
N LYS A 163 -1.05 22.34 13.96
CA LYS A 163 -1.43 22.49 12.55
C LYS A 163 -0.21 22.79 11.68
N CYS A 164 0.64 23.73 12.10
CA CYS A 164 1.89 24.05 11.42
C CYS A 164 2.82 22.83 11.34
N ASN A 165 2.94 22.06 12.42
CA ASN A 165 3.72 20.81 12.41
C ASN A 165 3.14 19.79 11.42
N THR A 166 1.81 19.64 11.39
CA THR A 166 1.14 18.71 10.46
C THR A 166 1.37 19.11 9.00
N ILE A 167 1.24 20.40 8.69
CA ILE A 167 1.54 20.95 7.35
C ILE A 167 3.02 20.74 7.00
N GLY A 168 3.93 21.02 7.93
CA GLY A 168 5.38 20.83 7.71
C GLY A 168 5.72 19.38 7.37
N LEU A 169 5.11 18.41 8.07
CA LEU A 169 5.27 16.99 7.78
C LEU A 169 4.64 16.60 6.42
N ALA A 170 3.49 17.17 6.06
CA ALA A 170 2.89 16.97 4.74
C ALA A 170 3.82 17.48 3.63
N MET A 171 4.35 18.70 3.77
CA MET A 171 5.31 19.29 2.82
C MET A 171 6.59 18.44 2.71
N ASN A 172 7.10 17.91 3.82
CA ASN A 172 8.24 17.01 3.79
C ASN A 172 7.95 15.74 2.98
N ASN A 173 6.80 15.10 3.20
CA ASN A 173 6.42 13.92 2.41
C ASN A 173 6.23 14.24 0.93
N HIS A 174 5.63 15.40 0.60
CA HIS A 174 5.54 15.87 -0.77
C HIS A 174 6.92 16.04 -1.42
N ASN A 175 7.87 16.65 -0.72
CA ASN A 175 9.24 16.80 -1.21
C ASN A 175 9.96 15.45 -1.38
N MET A 176 9.72 14.48 -0.49
CA MET A 176 10.27 13.13 -0.63
C MET A 176 9.70 12.43 -1.87
N ILE A 177 8.39 12.54 -2.11
CA ILE A 177 7.76 12.04 -3.34
C ILE A 177 8.45 12.66 -4.56
N ILE A 178 8.57 13.99 -4.61
CA ILE A 178 9.30 14.68 -5.69
C ILE A 178 10.70 14.12 -5.84
N LYS A 179 11.46 13.94 -4.76
CA LYS A 179 12.82 13.42 -4.79
C LYS A 179 12.89 11.98 -5.35
N TYR A 180 12.00 11.09 -4.91
CA TYR A 180 11.96 9.70 -5.41
C TYR A 180 11.46 9.59 -6.85
N HIS A 181 10.79 10.63 -7.37
CA HIS A 181 10.34 10.73 -8.76
C HIS A 181 11.24 11.64 -9.63
N GLN A 182 12.17 12.39 -9.05
CA GLN A 182 13.17 13.19 -9.78
C GLN A 182 14.21 12.33 -10.49
N ASP A 183 14.32 11.05 -10.11
CA ASP A 183 15.19 10.06 -10.76
C ASP A 183 14.45 9.20 -11.80
N ASP A 184 13.16 9.46 -12.08
CA ASP A 184 12.48 8.95 -13.28
C ASP A 184 12.94 9.79 -14.50
N GLU A 185 13.81 9.23 -15.35
CA GLU A 185 14.36 9.89 -16.55
C GLU A 185 13.26 10.37 -17.52
N ASP A 186 12.08 9.76 -17.49
CA ASP A 186 10.94 10.14 -18.34
C ASP A 186 10.45 11.58 -18.08
N LEU A 187 10.55 12.08 -16.84
CA LEU A 187 10.16 13.46 -16.51
C LEU A 187 11.30 14.48 -16.70
N LYS A 188 12.56 14.05 -16.77
CA LYS A 188 13.68 14.96 -17.11
C LYS A 188 13.58 15.41 -18.57
N ASN A 189 13.20 14.49 -19.46
CA ASN A 189 13.06 14.79 -20.89
C ASN A 189 11.85 15.69 -21.20
N GLU A 190 10.71 15.53 -20.52
CA GLU A 190 9.56 16.43 -20.70
C GLU A 190 9.86 17.87 -20.22
N ASN A 191 10.57 18.03 -19.11
CA ASN A 191 10.94 19.34 -18.57
C ASN A 191 12.05 20.05 -19.39
N GLU A 192 12.88 19.32 -20.15
CA GLU A 192 13.84 19.90 -21.09
C GLU A 192 13.14 20.34 -22.38
N ASN A 193 12.22 19.54 -22.91
CA ASN A 193 11.43 19.88 -24.09
C ASN A 193 10.52 21.10 -23.87
N GLU A 194 9.89 21.25 -22.70
CA GLU A 194 9.11 22.46 -22.39
C GLU A 194 9.98 23.72 -22.28
N LYS A 195 11.20 23.60 -21.73
CA LYS A 195 12.15 24.72 -21.64
C LYS A 195 12.74 25.13 -22.99
N GLU A 196 12.85 24.21 -23.95
CA GLU A 196 13.25 24.53 -25.33
C GLU A 196 12.11 25.21 -26.10
N ASN A 197 10.89 24.71 -25.98
CA ASN A 197 9.70 25.32 -26.58
C ASN A 197 9.41 26.75 -26.07
N GLU A 198 9.71 27.06 -24.80
CA GLU A 198 9.61 28.44 -24.29
C GLU A 198 10.70 29.38 -24.81
N LYS A 199 11.89 28.85 -25.16
CA LYS A 199 12.99 29.67 -25.73
C LYS A 199 12.74 29.99 -27.19
N GLU A 200 12.19 29.06 -27.96
CA GLU A 200 11.82 29.28 -29.37
C GLU A 200 10.69 30.31 -29.49
N ASN A 201 9.63 30.19 -28.68
CA ASN A 201 8.51 31.16 -28.67
C ASN A 201 8.93 32.58 -28.22
N LYS A 202 9.99 32.72 -27.42
CA LYS A 202 10.54 34.05 -27.04
C LYS A 202 11.41 34.67 -28.12
N ASN A 203 12.00 33.87 -29.00
CA ASN A 203 12.82 34.37 -30.11
C ASN A 203 11.96 34.78 -31.32
N GLU A 204 10.83 34.12 -31.56
CA GLU A 204 9.87 34.54 -32.60
C GLU A 204 9.20 35.88 -32.28
N ASN A 205 8.87 36.13 -31.01
CA ASN A 205 8.25 37.38 -30.58
C ASN A 205 9.19 38.60 -30.51
N LYS A 206 10.50 38.42 -30.77
CA LYS A 206 11.48 39.53 -30.85
C LYS A 206 11.79 39.96 -32.29
N ASN A 207 11.31 39.22 -33.28
CA ASN A 207 11.58 39.47 -34.71
C ASN A 207 10.35 39.97 -35.49
N ASN A 208 9.26 40.35 -34.80
CA ASN A 208 8.07 41.01 -35.35
C ASN A 208 7.92 42.44 -34.82
#